data_AF-A0A847B401-F1
#
_entry.id   AF-A0A847B401-F1
#
_cell.length_a   1.000
_cell.length_b   1.000
_cell.length_c   1.000
_cell.angle_alpha   90.00
_cell.angle_beta   90.00
_cell.angle_gamma   90.00
#
_symmetry.space_group_name_H-M   'P 1'
#
loop_
_entity.id
_entity.type
_entity.pdbx_description
1 polymer ?
#
loop_
_entity_poly.entity_id
_entity_poly.type
_entity_poly.pdbx_seq_one_letter_code
_entity_poly.pdbx_strand_id
1 'polypeptide(L)'
;MDSKLEKAQKLSSFWIKIIAFATMALDHIGVFMWQYVTSQSDALYIVGFIFRCIGRLSFPLFILLLVEGLIHSKSVGRYLLRLGLLLSLVLAVQIVLYYFIDPDVGVNPFIDLVISGTFIYLLTKRNWKKYLALLPLAFVILSTTVGILERSSLNLVIFWFPAYLRMGYSLFGFLMSLAFYYAYDLGKKVMFSANSKDEYVAETKELLKVPQYRSLVNIIMAIALFFLNVLIWFLTYLSPSLDLYYADIQTWSLIAGLIIILYNGKRGYDKKWFRYASYAFFPAHIALIAVIFALIFGI
;
A
#
# COMPACT_ATOMS: atom_id res chain seq x y z
N MET A 1 33.93 -0.19 -5.64
CA MET A 1 33.97 -0.75 -4.28
C MET A 1 32.65 -0.44 -3.63
N ASP A 2 31.87 -1.47 -3.28
CA ASP A 2 30.50 -1.27 -2.80
C ASP A 2 30.47 -0.43 -1.51
N SER A 3 29.57 0.55 -1.46
CA SER A 3 29.40 1.41 -0.29
C SER A 3 28.93 0.59 0.93
N LYS A 4 29.08 1.16 2.14
CA LYS A 4 28.54 0.54 3.38
C LYS A 4 27.04 0.26 3.27
N LEU A 5 26.31 1.11 2.54
CA LEU A 5 24.87 0.99 2.32
C LEU A 5 24.53 -0.20 1.44
N GLU A 6 25.24 -0.38 0.33
CA GLU A 6 25.07 -1.54 -0.57
C GLU A 6 25.27 -2.87 0.18
N LYS A 7 26.26 -2.92 1.07
CA LYS A 7 26.52 -4.10 1.92
C LYS A 7 25.41 -4.36 2.95
N ALA A 8 24.64 -3.33 3.33
CA ALA A 8 23.54 -3.45 4.28
C ALA A 8 22.24 -3.95 3.63
N GLN A 9 22.11 -3.91 2.30
CA GLN A 9 20.92 -4.37 1.59
C GLN A 9 20.79 -5.90 1.60
N LYS A 10 20.20 -6.44 2.66
CA LYS A 10 20.07 -7.89 2.89
C LYS A 10 18.63 -8.40 2.72
N LEU A 11 17.64 -7.51 2.75
CA LEU A 11 16.23 -7.92 2.64
C LEU A 11 15.90 -8.23 1.18
N SER A 12 15.27 -9.38 0.94
CA SER A 12 14.74 -9.79 -0.37
C SER A 12 13.23 -9.60 -0.41
N SER A 13 12.59 -9.69 -1.58
CA SER A 13 11.13 -9.52 -1.70
C SER A 13 10.36 -10.52 -0.82
N PHE A 14 10.94 -11.70 -0.56
CA PHE A 14 10.43 -12.66 0.41
C PHE A 14 10.32 -12.07 1.82
N TRP A 15 11.40 -11.47 2.33
CA TRP A 15 11.39 -10.86 3.67
C TRP A 15 10.49 -9.63 3.72
N ILE A 16 10.45 -8.83 2.65
CA ILE A 16 9.52 -7.70 2.55
C ILE A 16 8.07 -8.18 2.66
N LYS A 17 7.70 -9.28 1.99
CA LYS A 17 6.35 -9.88 2.11
C LYS A 17 6.06 -10.36 3.53
N ILE A 18 7.00 -11.05 4.17
CA ILE A 18 6.80 -11.54 5.55
C ILE A 18 6.55 -10.36 6.49
N ILE A 19 7.39 -9.32 6.41
CA ILE A 19 7.23 -8.14 7.25
C ILE A 19 5.89 -7.47 6.96
N ALA A 20 5.53 -7.27 5.69
CA ALA A 20 4.25 -6.66 5.30
C ALA A 20 3.05 -7.48 5.80
N PHE A 21 3.09 -8.82 5.73
CA PHE A 21 2.03 -9.68 6.25
C PHE A 21 1.93 -9.62 7.77
N ALA A 22 3.06 -9.65 8.48
CA ALA A 22 3.09 -9.57 9.93
C ALA A 22 2.55 -8.21 10.41
N THR A 23 3.01 -7.11 9.84
CA THR A 23 2.52 -5.77 10.20
C THR A 23 1.07 -5.57 9.78
N MET A 24 0.61 -6.09 8.64
CA MET A 24 -0.80 -6.05 8.25
C MET A 24 -1.69 -6.76 9.27
N ALA A 25 -1.29 -7.95 9.74
CA ALA A 25 -2.05 -8.68 10.76
C ALA A 25 -2.12 -7.89 12.06
N LEU A 26 -1.01 -7.29 12.50
CA LEU A 26 -0.99 -6.42 13.68
C LEU A 26 -1.91 -5.20 13.49
N ASP A 27 -1.91 -4.56 12.31
CA ASP A 27 -2.80 -3.43 12.01
C ASP A 27 -4.26 -3.81 12.24
N HIS A 28 -4.69 -4.94 11.66
CA HIS A 28 -6.07 -5.39 11.77
C HIS A 28 -6.41 -5.85 13.18
N ILE A 29 -5.52 -6.56 13.89
CA ILE A 29 -5.74 -6.84 15.32
C ILE A 29 -5.97 -5.54 16.08
N GLY A 30 -5.17 -4.50 15.83
CA GLY A 30 -5.35 -3.18 16.44
C GLY A 30 -6.69 -2.51 16.10
N VAL A 31 -7.19 -2.65 14.86
CA VAL A 31 -8.54 -2.18 14.47
C VAL A 31 -9.60 -2.90 15.29
N PHE A 32 -9.56 -4.23 15.34
CA PHE A 32 -10.53 -5.02 16.09
C PHE A 32 -10.49 -4.67 17.58
N MET A 33 -9.29 -4.51 18.17
CA MET A 33 -9.16 -4.06 19.57
C MET A 33 -9.88 -2.74 19.83
N TRP A 34 -9.82 -1.78 18.91
CA TRP A 34 -10.49 -0.48 19.07
C TRP A 34 -12.00 -0.56 19.00
N GLN A 35 -12.56 -1.52 18.25
CA GLN A 35 -14.01 -1.68 18.14
C GLN A 35 -14.65 -2.15 19.45
N TYR A 36 -13.92 -2.92 20.28
CA TYR A 36 -14.42 -3.44 21.55
C TYR A 36 -14.07 -2.57 22.77
N VAL A 37 -13.70 -1.30 22.55
CA VAL A 37 -13.31 -0.38 23.63
C VAL A 37 -14.23 0.82 23.70
N THR A 38 -14.62 1.18 24.92
CA THR A 38 -15.47 2.37 25.19
C THR A 38 -14.68 3.61 25.61
N SER A 39 -13.45 3.46 26.13
CA SER A 39 -12.63 4.59 26.58
C SER A 39 -11.20 4.56 26.01
N GLN A 40 -10.69 5.73 25.61
CA GLN A 40 -9.29 5.87 25.18
C GLN A 40 -8.27 5.61 26.29
N SER A 41 -8.71 5.61 27.56
CA SER A 41 -7.87 5.25 28.70
C SER A 41 -7.68 3.74 28.88
N ASP A 42 -8.48 2.92 28.20
CA ASP A 42 -8.45 1.47 28.41
C ASP A 42 -7.15 0.88 27.86
N ALA A 43 -6.55 -0.05 28.60
CA ALA A 43 -5.30 -0.70 28.19
C ALA A 43 -5.41 -1.34 26.79
N LEU A 44 -6.60 -1.86 26.45
CA LEU A 44 -6.87 -2.46 25.15
C LEU A 44 -6.81 -1.41 24.01
N TYR A 45 -7.25 -0.17 24.25
CA TYR A 45 -7.12 0.93 23.29
C TYR A 45 -5.65 1.29 23.05
N ILE A 46 -4.86 1.41 24.12
CA ILE A 46 -3.44 1.77 24.04
C ILE A 46 -2.65 0.71 23.28
N VAL A 47 -2.89 -0.57 23.57
CA VAL A 47 -2.25 -1.67 22.83
C VAL A 47 -2.70 -1.68 21.37
N GLY A 48 -4.00 -1.45 21.11
CA GLY A 48 -4.53 -1.30 19.75
C GLY A 48 -3.86 -0.16 18.99
N PHE A 49 -3.61 0.98 19.62
CA PHE A 49 -2.91 2.12 19.03
C PHE A 49 -1.48 1.73 18.61
N ILE A 50 -0.73 1.06 19.49
CA ILE A 50 0.63 0.61 19.17
C ILE A 50 0.62 -0.36 17.98
N PHE A 51 -0.34 -1.29 17.96
CA PHE A 51 -0.49 -2.26 16.88
C PHE A 51 -0.81 -1.58 15.54
N ARG A 52 -1.66 -0.56 15.57
CA ARG A 52 -1.97 0.28 14.40
C ARG A 52 -0.75 1.05 13.89
N CYS A 53 0.05 1.62 14.78
CA CYS A 53 1.30 2.31 14.44
C CYS A 53 2.30 1.37 13.74
N ILE A 54 2.54 0.18 14.30
CA ILE A 54 3.36 -0.86 13.68
C ILE A 54 2.73 -1.35 12.35
N GLY A 55 1.40 -1.39 12.33
CA GLY A 55 0.61 -1.78 11.17
C GLY A 55 0.81 -0.91 9.94
N ARG A 56 1.04 0.39 10.13
CA ARG A 56 1.22 1.34 9.02
C ARG A 56 2.42 1.10 8.13
N LEU A 57 3.37 0.28 8.59
CA LEU A 57 4.50 -0.15 7.76
C LEU A 57 4.05 -1.05 6.59
N SER A 58 2.94 -1.76 6.74
CA SER A 58 2.45 -2.75 5.77
C SER A 58 2.21 -2.14 4.39
N PHE A 59 1.49 -1.02 4.33
CA PHE A 59 0.99 -0.50 3.07
C PHE A 59 2.11 0.00 2.13
N PRO A 60 3.10 0.82 2.54
CA PRO A 60 4.23 1.19 1.68
C PRO A 60 5.03 -0.03 1.18
N LEU A 61 5.13 -1.09 1.99
CA LEU A 61 5.81 -2.32 1.58
C LEU A 61 5.01 -3.07 0.50
N PHE A 62 3.68 -3.08 0.58
CA PHE A 62 2.84 -3.59 -0.50
C PHE A 62 2.91 -2.73 -1.76
N ILE A 63 2.99 -1.40 -1.65
CA ILE A 63 3.23 -0.52 -2.80
C ILE A 63 4.58 -0.85 -3.47
N LEU A 64 5.65 -1.02 -2.68
CA LEU A 64 6.94 -1.46 -3.20
C LEU A 64 6.80 -2.78 -3.99
N LEU A 65 6.14 -3.79 -3.41
CA LEU A 65 5.93 -5.08 -4.07
C LEU A 65 5.05 -4.99 -5.33
N LEU A 66 4.05 -4.11 -5.34
CA LEU A 66 3.22 -3.82 -6.50
C LEU A 66 4.07 -3.26 -7.64
N VAL A 67 4.82 -2.19 -7.36
CA VAL A 67 5.66 -1.50 -8.37
C VAL A 67 6.74 -2.43 -8.92
N GLU A 68 7.40 -3.22 -8.07
CA GLU A 68 8.33 -4.28 -8.50
C GLU A 68 7.64 -5.30 -9.41
N GLY A 69 6.40 -5.68 -9.07
CA GLY A 69 5.56 -6.54 -9.88
C GLY A 69 5.27 -5.95 -11.27
N LEU A 70 4.96 -4.65 -11.35
CA LEU A 70 4.71 -3.94 -12.60
C LEU A 70 5.95 -3.89 -13.49
N ILE A 71 7.13 -3.61 -12.92
CA ILE A 71 8.39 -3.46 -13.67
C ILE A 71 8.93 -4.80 -14.16
N HIS A 72 8.88 -5.84 -13.32
CA HIS A 72 9.51 -7.13 -13.64
C HIS A 72 8.57 -8.12 -14.36
N SER A 73 7.25 -7.89 -14.36
CA SER A 73 6.32 -8.82 -15.00
C SER A 73 6.41 -8.80 -16.52
N LYS A 74 6.68 -9.97 -17.12
CA LYS A 74 6.61 -10.16 -18.59
C LYS A 74 5.24 -9.81 -19.18
N SER A 75 4.17 -10.01 -18.41
CA SER A 75 2.80 -9.70 -18.83
C SER A 75 2.04 -9.02 -17.69
N VAL A 76 2.17 -7.70 -17.60
CA VAL A 76 1.56 -6.86 -16.55
C VAL A 76 0.04 -7.02 -16.52
N GLY A 77 -0.63 -7.14 -17.66
CA GLY A 77 -2.09 -7.37 -17.71
C GLY A 77 -2.53 -8.66 -16.99
N ARG A 78 -1.83 -9.79 -17.18
CA ARG A 78 -2.12 -11.05 -16.45
C ARG A 78 -1.73 -10.96 -14.97
N TYR A 79 -0.76 -10.13 -14.62
CA TYR A 79 -0.42 -9.85 -13.23
C TYR A 79 -1.55 -9.09 -12.53
N LEU A 80 -2.03 -8.00 -13.14
CA LEU A 80 -3.15 -7.22 -12.62
C LEU A 80 -4.47 -7.99 -12.61
N LEU A 81 -4.73 -8.83 -13.62
CA LEU A 81 -5.92 -9.69 -13.63
C LEU A 81 -5.91 -10.67 -12.44
N ARG A 82 -4.77 -11.29 -12.13
CA ARG A 82 -4.65 -12.15 -10.93
C ARG A 82 -4.86 -11.36 -9.64
N LEU A 83 -4.36 -10.13 -9.59
CA LEU A 83 -4.60 -9.24 -8.44
C LEU A 83 -6.08 -8.86 -8.32
N GLY A 84 -6.75 -8.54 -9.43
CA GLY A 84 -8.19 -8.26 -9.47
C GLY A 84 -9.06 -9.47 -9.08
N LEU A 85 -8.70 -10.68 -9.51
CA LEU A 85 -9.38 -11.90 -9.05
C LEU A 85 -9.20 -12.09 -7.54
N LEU A 86 -8.01 -11.84 -7.01
CA LEU A 86 -7.80 -11.87 -5.57
C LEU A 86 -8.63 -10.79 -4.86
N LEU A 87 -8.75 -9.59 -5.44
CA LEU A 87 -9.63 -8.54 -4.90
C LEU A 87 -11.08 -9.02 -4.82
N SER A 88 -11.60 -9.70 -5.85
CA SER A 88 -12.97 -10.22 -5.79
C SER A 88 -13.18 -11.22 -4.65
N LEU A 89 -12.18 -12.06 -4.35
CA LEU A 89 -12.23 -12.97 -3.22
C LEU A 89 -12.17 -12.22 -1.88
N VAL A 90 -11.28 -11.24 -1.75
CA VAL A 90 -11.18 -10.40 -0.55
C VAL A 90 -12.48 -9.64 -0.31
N LEU A 91 -13.07 -9.04 -1.34
CA LEU A 91 -14.35 -8.35 -1.26
C LEU A 91 -15.49 -9.28 -0.88
N ALA A 92 -15.56 -10.49 -1.45
CA ALA A 92 -16.58 -11.47 -1.08
C ALA A 92 -16.52 -11.81 0.42
N VAL A 93 -15.32 -12.08 0.95
CA VAL A 93 -15.12 -12.32 2.39
C VAL A 93 -15.50 -11.08 3.20
N GLN A 94 -15.08 -9.89 2.76
CA GLN A 94 -15.39 -8.64 3.46
C GLN A 94 -16.88 -8.35 3.53
N ILE A 95 -17.63 -8.61 2.45
CA ILE A 95 -19.09 -8.46 2.41
C ILE A 95 -19.76 -9.45 3.38
N VAL A 96 -19.29 -10.71 3.42
CA VAL A 96 -19.81 -11.70 4.39
C VAL A 96 -19.55 -11.22 5.82
N LEU A 97 -18.32 -10.78 6.14
CA LEU A 97 -18.01 -10.26 7.47
C LEU A 97 -18.87 -9.04 7.83
N TYR A 98 -19.07 -8.13 6.88
CA TYR A 98 -19.88 -6.92 7.05
C TYR A 98 -21.33 -7.24 7.45
N TYR A 99 -21.97 -8.20 6.80
CA TYR A 99 -23.37 -8.52 7.07
C TYR A 99 -23.58 -9.48 8.24
N PHE A 100 -22.62 -10.35 8.55
CA PHE A 100 -22.82 -11.46 9.48
C PHE A 100 -22.05 -11.37 10.80
N ILE A 101 -20.99 -10.56 10.87
CA ILE A 101 -20.14 -10.49 12.06
C ILE A 101 -20.06 -9.05 12.58
N ASP A 102 -19.66 -8.12 11.71
CA ASP A 102 -19.36 -6.76 12.13
C ASP A 102 -19.62 -5.75 11.00
N PRO A 103 -20.62 -4.86 11.13
CA PRO A 103 -20.91 -3.84 10.13
C PRO A 103 -19.83 -2.75 10.02
N ASP A 104 -18.85 -2.68 10.92
CA ASP A 104 -17.75 -1.69 10.85
C ASP A 104 -16.50 -2.23 10.12
N VAL A 105 -16.65 -3.30 9.33
CA VAL A 105 -15.59 -3.78 8.43
C VAL A 105 -15.27 -2.67 7.41
N GLY A 106 -14.22 -1.91 7.73
CA GLY A 106 -13.91 -0.63 7.12
C GLY A 106 -13.42 -0.69 5.67
N VAL A 107 -12.73 0.36 5.26
CA VAL A 107 -12.17 0.50 3.91
C VAL A 107 -11.19 -0.61 3.53
N ASN A 108 -10.99 -0.86 2.23
CA ASN A 108 -10.15 -1.97 1.75
C ASN A 108 -8.88 -1.49 1.03
N PRO A 109 -7.70 -1.49 1.71
CA PRO A 109 -6.42 -1.12 1.10
C PRO A 109 -6.01 -1.96 -0.12
N PHE A 110 -6.61 -3.13 -0.33
CA PHE A 110 -6.31 -3.97 -1.49
C PHE A 110 -6.88 -3.37 -2.80
N ILE A 111 -7.96 -2.60 -2.70
CA ILE A 111 -8.51 -1.83 -3.83
C ILE A 111 -7.48 -0.82 -4.33
N ASP A 112 -6.75 -0.16 -3.41
CA ASP A 112 -5.70 0.79 -3.75
C ASP A 112 -4.64 0.17 -4.67
N LEU A 113 -4.22 -1.07 -4.38
CA LEU A 113 -3.21 -1.79 -5.16
C LEU A 113 -3.70 -2.07 -6.59
N VAL A 114 -4.94 -2.54 -6.74
CA VAL A 114 -5.52 -2.87 -8.05
C VAL A 114 -5.76 -1.62 -8.87
N ILE A 115 -6.36 -0.59 -8.28
CA ILE A 115 -6.70 0.67 -8.97
C ILE A 115 -5.43 1.42 -9.37
N SER A 116 -4.47 1.59 -8.46
CA SER A 116 -3.22 2.29 -8.73
C SER A 116 -2.35 1.53 -9.74
N GLY A 117 -2.26 0.21 -9.59
CA GLY A 117 -1.54 -0.63 -10.55
C GLY A 117 -2.16 -0.61 -11.95
N THR A 118 -3.50 -0.62 -12.03
CA THR A 118 -4.24 -0.51 -13.29
C THR A 118 -4.06 0.85 -13.94
N PHE A 119 -4.11 1.93 -13.17
CA PHE A 119 -3.83 3.28 -13.67
C PHE A 119 -2.44 3.35 -14.31
N ILE A 120 -1.40 2.93 -13.59
CA ILE A 120 -0.02 2.94 -14.08
C ILE A 120 0.09 2.10 -15.36
N TYR A 121 -0.47 0.89 -15.38
CA TYR A 121 -0.43 0.02 -16.55
C TYR A 121 -1.15 0.60 -17.79
N LEU A 122 -2.26 1.32 -17.59
CA LEU A 122 -2.98 1.97 -18.69
C LEU A 122 -2.18 3.15 -19.24
N LEU A 123 -1.46 3.89 -18.38
CA LEU A 123 -0.56 4.96 -18.82
C LEU A 123 0.58 4.46 -19.71
N THR A 124 1.01 3.21 -19.55
CA THR A 124 2.03 2.62 -20.44
C THR A 124 1.47 2.14 -21.78
N LYS A 125 0.15 2.23 -22.02
CA LYS A 125 -0.45 1.84 -23.31
C LYS A 125 -0.33 2.95 -24.34
N ARG A 126 -0.20 2.54 -25.59
CA ARG A 126 -0.21 3.43 -26.76
C ARG A 126 -1.66 3.66 -27.22
N ASN A 127 -1.88 4.75 -27.95
CA ASN A 127 -3.15 5.14 -28.57
C ASN A 127 -4.26 5.41 -27.52
N TRP A 128 -5.52 5.30 -27.95
CA TRP A 128 -6.70 5.65 -27.15
C TRP A 128 -6.80 4.91 -25.81
N LYS A 129 -6.19 3.73 -25.70
CA LYS A 129 -6.17 2.90 -24.47
C LYS A 129 -5.53 3.63 -23.28
N LYS A 130 -4.66 4.62 -23.51
CA LYS A 130 -4.10 5.46 -22.45
C LYS A 130 -5.17 6.26 -21.72
N TYR A 131 -6.18 6.75 -22.44
CA TYR A 131 -7.27 7.55 -21.85
C TYR A 131 -8.19 6.73 -20.96
N LEU A 132 -8.18 5.39 -21.06
CA LEU A 132 -8.87 4.53 -20.10
C LEU A 132 -8.32 4.69 -18.67
N ALA A 133 -7.11 5.24 -18.49
CA ALA A 133 -6.57 5.58 -17.17
C ALA A 133 -7.43 6.64 -16.43
N LEU A 134 -8.30 7.38 -17.14
CA LEU A 134 -9.26 8.28 -16.51
C LEU A 134 -10.27 7.55 -15.62
N LEU A 135 -10.59 6.28 -15.91
CA LEU A 135 -11.51 5.48 -15.09
C LEU A 135 -10.97 5.20 -13.68
N PRO A 136 -9.79 4.60 -13.49
CA PRO A 136 -9.23 4.43 -12.15
C PRO A 136 -8.92 5.77 -11.48
N LEU A 137 -8.55 6.82 -12.22
CA LEU A 137 -8.37 8.15 -11.64
C LEU A 137 -9.69 8.73 -11.11
N ALA A 138 -10.78 8.63 -11.87
CA ALA A 138 -12.10 9.05 -11.42
C ALA A 138 -12.54 8.28 -10.17
N PHE A 139 -12.22 6.99 -10.08
CA PHE A 139 -12.50 6.18 -8.90
C PHE A 139 -11.70 6.66 -7.67
N VAL A 140 -10.42 6.99 -7.83
CA VAL A 140 -9.59 7.58 -6.76
C VAL A 140 -10.19 8.89 -6.26
N ILE A 141 -10.56 9.77 -7.19
CA ILE A 141 -11.18 11.07 -6.85
C ILE A 141 -12.51 10.83 -6.13
N LEU A 142 -13.37 9.96 -6.65
CA LEU A 142 -14.66 9.65 -6.03
C LEU A 142 -14.49 9.10 -4.61
N SER A 143 -13.61 8.12 -4.40
CA SER A 143 -13.33 7.54 -3.08
C SER A 143 -12.82 8.59 -2.10
N THR A 144 -11.93 9.46 -2.55
CA THR A 144 -11.36 10.54 -1.72
C THR A 144 -12.44 11.56 -1.35
N THR A 145 -13.22 12.03 -2.34
CA THR A 145 -14.27 13.03 -2.12
C THR A 145 -15.35 12.50 -1.17
N VAL A 146 -15.80 11.26 -1.34
CA VAL A 146 -16.78 10.64 -0.44
C VAL A 146 -16.21 10.51 0.97
N GLY A 147 -14.93 10.12 1.13
CA GLY A 147 -14.27 10.09 2.43
C GLY A 147 -14.20 11.46 3.12
N ILE A 148 -13.92 12.53 2.38
CA ILE A 148 -13.89 13.91 2.90
C ILE A 148 -15.30 14.35 3.30
N LEU A 149 -16.31 14.08 2.47
CA LEU A 149 -17.68 14.49 2.74
C LEU A 149 -18.23 13.84 4.01
N GLU A 150 -17.98 12.54 4.22
CA GLU A 150 -18.46 11.82 5.41
C GLU A 150 -17.74 12.25 6.70
N ARG A 151 -16.48 12.70 6.61
CA ARG A 151 -15.74 13.26 7.76
C ARG A 151 -15.95 14.77 7.96
N SER A 152 -16.55 15.44 6.99
CA SER A 152 -16.87 16.86 7.10
C SER A 152 -17.99 17.08 8.13
N SER A 153 -18.07 18.29 8.69
CA SER A 153 -19.09 18.68 9.66
C SER A 153 -20.54 18.62 9.13
N LEU A 154 -20.73 18.20 7.87
CA LEU A 154 -22.03 18.11 7.21
C LEU A 154 -22.83 16.85 7.60
N ASN A 155 -22.25 15.91 8.38
CA ASN A 155 -22.89 14.66 8.84
C ASN A 155 -23.57 13.87 7.70
N LEU A 156 -23.00 13.92 6.50
CA LEU A 156 -23.52 13.21 5.34
C LEU A 156 -23.05 11.75 5.40
N VAL A 157 -23.97 10.81 5.21
CA VAL A 157 -23.66 9.38 5.07
C VAL A 157 -24.01 8.95 3.64
N ILE A 158 -23.04 8.39 2.92
CA ILE A 158 -23.22 8.05 1.49
C ILE A 158 -23.51 6.56 1.36
N PHE A 159 -24.80 6.20 1.31
CA PHE A 159 -25.25 4.80 1.29
C PHE A 159 -24.94 4.04 0.00
N TRP A 160 -24.94 4.71 -1.15
CA TRP A 160 -24.73 4.04 -2.45
C TRP A 160 -23.26 3.71 -2.73
N PHE A 161 -22.31 4.23 -1.93
CA PHE A 161 -20.88 3.93 -2.04
C PHE A 161 -20.29 3.52 -0.68
N PRO A 162 -20.59 2.30 -0.21
CA PRO A 162 -20.21 1.83 1.12
C PRO A 162 -18.69 1.73 1.32
N ALA A 163 -18.25 1.76 2.59
CA ALA A 163 -16.83 1.79 2.97
C ALA A 163 -16.00 0.63 2.39
N TYR A 164 -16.53 -0.60 2.37
CA TYR A 164 -15.82 -1.78 1.87
C TYR A 164 -15.55 -1.74 0.35
N LEU A 165 -16.26 -0.90 -0.42
CA LEU A 165 -15.98 -0.67 -1.85
C LEU A 165 -15.04 0.51 -2.09
N ARG A 166 -14.63 1.23 -1.05
CA ARG A 166 -13.76 2.40 -1.14
C ARG A 166 -12.30 2.04 -0.89
N MET A 167 -11.42 2.86 -1.46
CA MET A 167 -9.97 2.75 -1.26
C MET A 167 -9.61 3.05 0.19
N GLY A 168 -8.71 2.24 0.77
CA GLY A 168 -8.23 2.39 2.13
C GLY A 168 -7.34 3.61 2.36
N TYR A 169 -6.47 3.90 1.39
CA TYR A 169 -5.54 5.02 1.44
C TYR A 169 -5.83 6.06 0.36
N SER A 170 -6.85 5.83 -0.48
CA SER A 170 -7.43 6.78 -1.44
C SER A 170 -6.34 7.58 -2.20
N LEU A 171 -6.40 8.92 -2.18
CA LEU A 171 -5.43 9.77 -2.86
C LEU A 171 -4.00 9.55 -2.36
N PHE A 172 -3.80 9.36 -1.06
CA PHE A 172 -2.45 9.17 -0.51
C PHE A 172 -1.80 7.89 -1.04
N GLY A 173 -2.53 6.78 -1.05
CA GLY A 173 -2.01 5.50 -1.57
C GLY A 173 -1.77 5.52 -3.07
N PHE A 174 -2.62 6.24 -3.80
CA PHE A 174 -2.43 6.49 -5.23
C PHE A 174 -1.14 7.30 -5.51
N LEU A 175 -0.95 8.42 -4.81
CA LEU A 175 0.25 9.26 -4.96
C LEU A 175 1.53 8.51 -4.55
N MET A 176 1.47 7.69 -3.50
CA MET A 176 2.58 6.82 -3.10
C MET A 176 2.95 5.82 -4.19
N SER A 177 1.96 5.17 -4.81
CA SER A 177 2.16 4.24 -5.92
C SER A 177 2.84 4.90 -7.11
N LEU A 178 2.40 6.11 -7.47
CA LEU A 178 3.01 6.89 -8.55
C LEU A 178 4.44 7.29 -8.21
N ALA A 179 4.67 7.81 -7.00
CA ALA A 179 5.99 8.25 -6.56
C ALA A 179 6.99 7.08 -6.58
N PHE A 180 6.58 5.90 -6.10
CA PHE A 180 7.43 4.71 -6.10
C PHE A 180 7.68 4.20 -7.51
N TYR A 181 6.68 4.22 -8.40
CA TYR A 181 6.86 3.82 -9.79
C TYR A 181 7.80 4.75 -10.56
N TYR A 182 7.66 6.06 -10.40
CA TYR A 182 8.52 7.04 -11.07
C TYR A 182 9.89 7.25 -10.42
N ALA A 183 10.12 6.70 -9.22
CA ALA A 183 11.43 6.71 -8.57
C ALA A 183 12.53 6.07 -9.44
N TYR A 184 12.18 5.08 -10.27
CA TYR A 184 13.11 4.42 -11.20
C TYR A 184 13.55 5.37 -12.32
N ASP A 185 12.61 6.11 -12.91
CA ASP A 185 12.91 7.08 -13.96
C ASP A 185 13.69 8.27 -13.39
N LEU A 186 13.36 8.73 -12.18
CA LEU A 186 14.12 9.76 -11.50
C LEU A 186 15.54 9.28 -11.17
N GLY A 187 15.70 8.06 -10.68
CA GLY A 187 17.01 7.46 -10.40
C GLY A 187 17.90 7.40 -11.65
N LYS A 188 17.34 7.11 -12.84
CA LYS A 188 18.11 7.14 -14.10
C LYS A 188 18.62 8.54 -14.40
N LYS A 189 17.75 9.55 -14.29
CA LYS A 189 18.11 10.95 -14.52
C LYS A 189 19.21 11.43 -13.56
N VAL A 190 19.13 11.03 -12.29
CA VAL A 190 20.12 11.39 -11.26
C VAL A 190 21.46 10.68 -11.50
N MET A 191 21.45 9.38 -11.79
CA MET A 191 22.69 8.60 -11.95
C MET A 191 23.42 8.89 -13.27
N PHE A 192 22.68 9.12 -14.36
CA PHE A 192 23.22 9.27 -15.71
C PHE A 192 23.15 10.71 -16.24
N SER A 193 23.25 11.70 -15.35
CA SER A 193 23.11 13.13 -15.65
C SER A 193 23.78 13.58 -16.97
N ALA A 194 22.94 13.80 -18.00
CA ALA A 194 23.00 14.75 -19.12
C ALA A 194 24.31 14.98 -19.92
N ASN A 195 25.36 14.17 -19.79
CA ASN A 195 26.62 14.42 -20.53
C ASN A 195 27.24 13.22 -21.25
N SER A 196 26.54 12.08 -21.36
CA SER A 196 26.95 10.98 -22.23
C SER A 196 25.88 10.74 -23.29
N LYS A 197 26.21 11.02 -24.56
CA LYS A 197 25.40 10.70 -25.75
C LYS A 197 25.07 9.20 -25.90
N ASP A 198 25.62 8.34 -25.04
CA ASP A 198 25.22 6.94 -24.85
C ASP A 198 23.96 6.78 -23.96
N GLU A 199 23.30 7.91 -23.68
CA GLU A 199 22.01 8.06 -23.04
C GLU A 199 20.99 7.03 -23.56
N TYR A 200 20.22 6.46 -22.65
CA TYR A 200 18.92 5.84 -22.87
C TYR A 200 18.77 4.36 -23.26
N VAL A 201 19.82 3.58 -23.52
CA VAL A 201 19.61 2.21 -24.06
C VAL A 201 19.46 1.13 -22.99
N ALA A 202 20.01 1.32 -21.78
CA ALA A 202 19.96 0.29 -20.74
C ALA A 202 18.53 0.11 -20.19
N GLU A 203 17.96 -1.08 -20.40
CA GLU A 203 16.65 -1.44 -19.84
C GLU A 203 16.69 -1.31 -18.30
N THR A 204 15.68 -0.70 -17.69
CA THR A 204 15.59 -0.49 -16.22
C THR A 204 15.89 -1.77 -15.43
N LYS A 205 15.51 -2.95 -15.96
CA LYS A 205 15.78 -4.25 -15.33
C LYS A 205 17.26 -4.59 -15.22
N GLU A 206 18.07 -4.18 -16.18
CA GLU A 206 19.52 -4.38 -16.18
C GLU A 206 20.20 -3.43 -15.21
N LEU A 207 19.78 -2.16 -15.19
CA LEU A 207 20.27 -1.16 -14.22
C LEU A 207 19.99 -1.58 -12.77
N LEU A 208 18.86 -2.23 -12.51
CA LEU A 208 18.52 -2.74 -11.17
C LEU A 208 19.46 -3.84 -10.66
N LYS A 209 20.27 -4.46 -11.52
CA LYS A 209 21.32 -5.39 -11.09
C LYS A 209 22.54 -4.66 -10.51
N VAL A 210 22.69 -3.37 -10.81
CA VAL A 210 23.76 -2.52 -10.28
C VAL A 210 23.38 -2.08 -8.85
N PRO A 211 24.17 -2.45 -7.82
CA PRO A 211 23.83 -2.13 -6.43
C PRO A 211 23.66 -0.63 -6.16
N GLN A 212 24.49 0.23 -6.78
CA GLN A 212 24.36 1.68 -6.60
C GLN A 212 23.01 2.21 -7.12
N TYR A 213 22.58 1.78 -8.30
CA TYR A 213 21.31 2.23 -8.88
C TYR A 213 20.14 1.74 -8.03
N ARG A 214 20.22 0.49 -7.56
CA ARG A 214 19.22 -0.06 -6.66
C ARG A 214 19.09 0.74 -5.36
N SER A 215 20.22 1.04 -4.73
CA SER A 215 20.27 1.85 -3.52
C SER A 215 19.69 3.26 -3.74
N LEU A 216 20.02 3.89 -4.88
CA LEU A 216 19.50 5.21 -5.23
C LEU A 216 17.97 5.21 -5.35
N VAL A 217 17.38 4.23 -6.06
CA VAL A 217 15.92 4.12 -6.22
C VAL A 217 15.24 3.93 -4.86
N ASN A 218 15.79 3.08 -3.98
CA ASN A 218 15.22 2.88 -2.65
C ASN A 218 15.27 4.15 -1.79
N ILE A 219 16.36 4.92 -1.87
CA ILE A 219 16.47 6.22 -1.19
C ILE A 219 15.41 7.19 -1.71
N ILE A 220 15.25 7.29 -3.03
CA ILE A 220 14.22 8.15 -3.64
C ILE A 220 12.83 7.76 -3.16
N MET A 221 12.52 6.46 -3.07
CA MET A 221 11.24 5.98 -2.52
C MET A 221 11.05 6.37 -1.04
N ALA A 222 12.08 6.22 -0.22
CA ALA A 222 12.02 6.62 1.20
C ALA A 222 11.82 8.14 1.36
N ILE A 223 12.49 8.94 0.53
CA ILE A 223 12.31 10.40 0.48
C ILE A 223 10.89 10.75 0.03
N ALA A 224 10.37 10.09 -1.00
CA ALA A 224 9.00 10.30 -1.45
C ALA A 224 7.98 9.98 -0.35
N LEU A 225 8.19 8.88 0.38
CA LEU A 225 7.36 8.50 1.52
C LEU A 225 7.38 9.57 2.64
N PHE A 226 8.56 10.17 2.89
CA PHE A 226 8.69 11.30 3.81
C PHE A 226 7.84 12.50 3.38
N PHE A 227 8.03 12.98 2.15
CA PHE A 227 7.29 14.15 1.67
C PHE A 227 5.78 13.92 1.57
N LEU A 228 5.34 12.70 1.27
CA LEU A 228 3.91 12.36 1.27
C LEU A 228 3.30 12.43 2.67
N ASN A 229 4.02 12.01 3.72
CA ASN A 229 3.55 12.17 5.09
C ASN A 229 3.52 13.65 5.51
N VAL A 230 4.53 14.43 5.13
CA VAL A 230 4.53 15.90 5.33
C VAL A 230 3.32 16.54 4.66
N LEU A 231 2.97 16.10 3.44
CA LEU A 231 1.80 16.58 2.72
C LEU A 231 0.50 16.26 3.47
N ILE A 232 0.34 15.05 4.03
CA ILE A 232 -0.83 14.72 4.86
C ILE A 232 -0.93 15.65 6.06
N TRP A 233 0.18 15.85 6.79
CA TRP A 233 0.19 16.75 7.94
C TRP A 233 -0.19 18.17 7.57
N PHE A 234 0.31 18.66 6.43
CA PHE A 234 -0.05 19.96 5.91
C PHE A 234 -1.55 20.06 5.60
N LEU A 235 -2.13 19.06 4.92
CA LEU A 235 -3.56 19.04 4.63
C LEU A 235 -4.42 18.97 5.91
N THR A 236 -4.00 18.17 6.89
CA THR A 236 -4.66 18.05 8.20
C THR A 236 -4.62 19.37 8.98
N TYR A 237 -3.50 20.08 8.90
CA TYR A 237 -3.34 21.42 9.48
C TYR A 237 -4.26 22.45 8.82
N LEU A 238 -4.45 22.39 7.49
CA LEU A 238 -5.37 23.29 6.78
C LEU A 238 -6.84 23.03 7.16
N SER A 239 -7.23 21.77 7.32
CA SER A 239 -8.56 21.41 7.83
C SER A 239 -8.55 20.01 8.44
N PRO A 240 -9.03 19.83 9.68
CA PRO A 240 -9.14 18.51 10.30
C PRO A 240 -9.99 17.52 9.49
N SER A 241 -10.95 18.01 8.70
CA SER A 241 -11.78 17.15 7.82
C SER A 241 -10.99 16.48 6.68
N LEU A 242 -9.80 16.97 6.37
CA LEU A 242 -8.88 16.39 5.38
C LEU A 242 -8.00 15.28 5.96
N ASP A 243 -8.01 15.06 7.28
CA ASP A 243 -7.33 13.91 7.88
C ASP A 243 -8.15 12.64 7.64
N LEU A 244 -8.05 12.09 6.43
CA LEU A 244 -8.69 10.81 6.07
C LEU A 244 -7.93 9.60 6.63
N TYR A 245 -6.68 9.79 7.06
CA TYR A 245 -5.72 8.70 7.21
C TYR A 245 -5.27 8.49 8.66
N TYR A 246 -5.74 9.34 9.59
CA TYR A 246 -5.21 9.46 10.95
C TYR A 246 -3.72 9.81 10.86
N ALA A 247 -3.42 11.08 10.53
CA ALA A 247 -2.09 11.56 10.19
C ALA A 247 -1.04 11.19 11.25
N ASP A 248 -1.44 11.23 12.52
CA ASP A 248 -0.67 10.80 13.69
C ASP A 248 -0.20 9.34 13.57
N ILE A 249 -1.12 8.41 13.34
CA ILE A 249 -0.83 6.99 13.17
C ILE A 249 -0.13 6.74 11.84
N GLN A 250 -0.53 7.46 10.79
CA GLN A 250 0.00 7.31 9.44
C GLN A 250 1.49 7.63 9.34
N THR A 251 1.97 8.56 10.16
CA THR A 251 3.39 8.94 10.24
C THR A 251 4.31 7.75 10.54
N TRP A 252 3.84 6.74 11.26
CA TRP A 252 4.61 5.54 11.57
C TRP A 252 4.96 4.71 10.31
N SER A 253 4.26 4.94 9.20
CA SER A 253 4.63 4.37 7.89
C SER A 253 6.04 4.74 7.45
N LEU A 254 6.62 5.85 7.94
CA LEU A 254 8.00 6.27 7.64
C LEU A 254 9.05 5.22 7.99
N ILE A 255 8.79 4.37 9.00
CA ILE A 255 9.69 3.25 9.35
C ILE A 255 9.82 2.26 8.19
N ALA A 256 8.77 2.11 7.35
CA ALA A 256 8.87 1.32 6.13
C ALA A 256 9.94 1.86 5.18
N GLY A 257 10.25 3.17 5.21
CA GLY A 257 11.36 3.76 4.45
C GLY A 257 12.70 3.13 4.79
N LEU A 258 12.96 2.83 6.07
CA LEU A 258 14.19 2.12 6.51
C LEU A 258 14.24 0.71 5.91
N ILE A 259 13.11 0.01 5.91
CA ILE A 259 12.98 -1.35 5.36
C ILE A 259 13.17 -1.34 3.84
N ILE A 260 12.62 -0.34 3.15
CA ILE A 260 12.78 -0.13 1.71
C ILE A 260 14.26 0.13 1.38
N ILE A 261 14.97 0.96 2.15
CA ILE A 261 16.40 1.22 1.96
C ILE A 261 17.23 -0.09 2.00
N LEU A 262 16.87 -1.02 2.89
CA LEU A 262 17.54 -2.32 3.07
C LEU A 262 17.15 -3.38 2.02
N TYR A 263 16.25 -3.08 1.07
CA TYR A 263 15.77 -4.03 0.07
C TYR A 263 16.73 -4.18 -1.13
N ASN A 264 17.18 -5.40 -1.39
CA ASN A 264 18.20 -5.71 -2.40
C ASN A 264 17.67 -6.03 -3.80
N GLY A 265 16.36 -5.93 -4.04
CA GLY A 265 15.76 -6.20 -5.37
C GLY A 265 15.73 -7.69 -5.76
N LYS A 266 16.22 -8.61 -4.92
CA LYS A 266 16.20 -10.04 -5.21
C LYS A 266 14.89 -10.66 -4.73
N ARG A 267 14.41 -11.67 -5.45
CA ARG A 267 13.14 -12.35 -5.16
C ARG A 267 13.14 -13.10 -3.82
N GLY A 268 14.26 -13.70 -3.43
CA GLY A 268 14.36 -14.56 -2.24
C GLY A 268 13.63 -15.89 -2.40
N TYR A 269 13.11 -16.43 -1.29
CA TYR A 269 12.36 -17.68 -1.27
C TYR A 269 11.01 -17.56 -2.00
N ASP A 270 10.73 -18.51 -2.91
CA ASP A 270 9.60 -18.39 -3.84
C ASP A 270 9.07 -19.76 -4.31
N LYS A 271 8.91 -20.71 -3.38
CA LYS A 271 8.26 -22.00 -3.69
C LYS A 271 6.78 -21.82 -4.03
N LYS A 272 6.22 -22.75 -4.82
CA LYS A 272 4.80 -22.71 -5.26
C LYS A 272 3.82 -22.58 -4.08
N TRP A 273 3.99 -23.39 -3.04
CA TRP A 273 3.12 -23.36 -1.85
C TRP A 273 3.11 -21.97 -1.20
N PHE A 274 4.27 -21.30 -1.10
CA PHE A 274 4.38 -19.99 -0.47
C PHE A 274 3.66 -18.91 -1.27
N ARG A 275 3.66 -19.01 -2.61
CA ARG A 275 2.88 -18.09 -3.46
C ARG A 275 1.38 -18.24 -3.20
N TYR A 276 0.88 -19.48 -3.12
CA TYR A 276 -0.53 -19.73 -2.81
C TYR A 276 -0.90 -19.30 -1.39
N ALA A 277 -0.05 -19.61 -0.40
CA ALA A 277 -0.22 -19.16 0.98
C ALA A 277 -0.26 -17.62 1.07
N SER A 278 0.62 -16.93 0.34
CA SER A 278 0.62 -15.47 0.26
C SER A 278 -0.70 -14.91 -0.28
N TYR A 279 -1.31 -15.58 -1.27
CA TYR A 279 -2.60 -15.15 -1.81
C TYR A 279 -3.76 -15.46 -0.84
N ALA A 280 -3.76 -16.64 -0.23
CA ALA A 280 -4.77 -17.02 0.75
C ALA A 280 -4.73 -16.15 2.01
N PHE A 281 -3.56 -15.64 2.39
CA PHE A 281 -3.40 -14.78 3.57
C PHE A 281 -4.31 -13.55 3.52
N PHE A 282 -4.46 -12.89 2.36
CA PHE A 282 -5.24 -11.65 2.22
C PHE A 282 -6.69 -11.77 2.72
N PRO A 283 -7.52 -12.72 2.25
CA PRO A 283 -8.84 -12.92 2.85
C PRO A 283 -8.81 -13.65 4.20
N ALA A 284 -7.86 -14.57 4.42
CA ALA A 284 -7.89 -15.44 5.59
C ALA A 284 -7.57 -14.73 6.91
N HIS A 285 -6.62 -13.78 6.91
CA HIS A 285 -6.19 -13.15 8.16
C HIS A 285 -7.31 -12.31 8.79
N ILE A 286 -8.05 -11.52 8.00
CA ILE A 286 -9.16 -10.71 8.52
C ILE A 286 -10.32 -11.59 9.01
N ALA A 287 -10.65 -12.66 8.28
CA ALA A 287 -11.66 -13.63 8.71
C ALA A 287 -11.26 -14.32 10.02
N LEU A 288 -10.00 -14.75 10.13
CA LEU A 288 -9.48 -15.37 11.34
C LEU A 288 -9.51 -14.42 12.54
N ILE A 289 -9.06 -13.17 12.37
CA ILE A 289 -9.09 -12.15 13.43
C ILE A 289 -10.54 -11.87 13.85
N ALA A 290 -11.44 -11.67 12.89
CA ALA A 290 -12.86 -11.41 13.17
C ALA A 290 -13.49 -12.53 14.02
N VAL A 291 -13.27 -13.79 13.64
CA VAL A 291 -13.77 -14.96 14.40
C VAL A 291 -13.17 -15.01 15.80
N ILE A 292 -11.85 -14.79 15.94
CA ILE A 292 -11.20 -14.80 17.26
C ILE A 292 -11.80 -13.73 18.17
N PHE A 293 -11.97 -12.50 17.68
CA PHE A 293 -12.52 -11.41 18.48
C PHE A 293 -14.00 -11.65 18.82
N ALA A 294 -14.80 -12.14 17.88
CA ALA A 294 -16.18 -12.53 18.16
C ALA A 294 -16.28 -13.57 19.30
N LEU A 295 -15.40 -14.58 19.27
CA LEU A 295 -15.34 -15.61 20.33
C LEU A 295 -14.88 -15.08 21.69
N ILE A 296 -13.96 -14.10 21.71
CA ILE A 296 -13.42 -13.53 22.96
C ILE A 296 -14.44 -12.58 23.61
N PHE A 297 -15.08 -11.71 22.82
CA PHE A 297 -15.96 -10.65 23.31
C PHE A 297 -17.44 -11.03 23.32
N GLY A 298 -17.80 -12.23 22.82
CA GLY A 298 -19.12 -12.81 22.97
C GLY A 298 -20.18 -12.20 22.06
N ILE A 299 -19.94 -12.24 20.74
CA ILE A 299 -20.98 -12.09 19.71
C ILE A 299 -21.50 -13.48 19.33
#